data_AF-A0A1G4H980-F1
#
_entry.id   AF-A0A1G4H980-F1
#
_cell.length_a   1.000
_cell.length_b   1.000
_cell.length_c   1.000
_cell.angle_alpha   90.00
_cell.angle_beta   90.00
_cell.angle_gamma   90.00
#
_symmetry.space_group_name_H-M   'P 1'
#
loop_
_entity.id
_entity.type
_entity.pdbx_description
1 polymer ?
#
loop_
_entity_poly.entity_id
_entity_poly.type
_entity_poly.pdbx_seq_one_letter_code
_entity_poly.pdbx_strand_id
1 'polypeptide(L)'
;MIKNKGKKKKDASKSKKAPGALNKKTAPSKSAPSEKLNHKPPTILRWIDLLRNLKLKQLKKNIDEEINNHEINKNINDKLLLFLNDELEEEAIFDQIEELKNGKLSMLVDIHKQNMTNLQRQFEEDISKLFLHFEEDREILLGNRNSIVHNINLFYTQIEESQKTRKAELQREEFEMMDELYKNYIAERYISNYKFEQFKEKSETRFSSLLIENRKALEEASSSYNSIREKYERSRGNLSTKEREVHDLELKIDSWKLKLENEIKIYEMQIERLRNEKTQLLNHIRAIKMILQKLKHNDKQRLIDITVSSSKCINVLEENISLANKLINTNNLCRRYETEREKIASSLDVASTEGEVGPVDPEGGESTADMQKKNEEQAQLLENFFRRKNKTILDIILLKKELHALRKKNKEYTKVIDDLKNKLSLNKKVKFKQSDFVVRSAL
;
A
#
# COMPACT_ATOMS: atom_id res chain seq x y z
N MET A 1 -18.55 -40.70 37.45
CA MET A 1 -19.88 -40.49 38.08
C MET A 1 -20.55 -39.39 37.27
N ILE A 2 -21.71 -39.48 36.61
CA ILE A 2 -22.90 -40.36 36.53
C ILE A 2 -23.32 -40.25 35.04
N LYS A 3 -23.26 -41.34 34.25
CA LYS A 3 -24.39 -42.15 33.72
C LYS A 3 -25.56 -41.33 33.11
N ASN A 4 -26.30 -41.74 32.07
CA ASN A 4 -26.18 -42.70 30.96
C ASN A 4 -27.58 -42.69 30.26
N LYS A 5 -27.63 -42.96 28.94
CA LYS A 5 -28.77 -43.51 28.15
C LYS A 5 -29.99 -42.60 27.90
N GLY A 6 -30.63 -42.58 26.72
CA GLY A 6 -30.49 -43.38 25.50
C GLY A 6 -31.83 -43.46 24.73
N LYS A 7 -31.78 -44.14 23.57
CA LYS A 7 -32.87 -44.58 22.64
C LYS A 7 -33.16 -43.57 21.50
N LYS A 8 -33.01 -43.85 20.20
CA LYS A 8 -33.21 -45.05 19.32
C LYS A 8 -34.63 -45.64 19.32
N LYS A 9 -35.36 -45.40 18.23
CA LYS A 9 -36.26 -46.30 17.45
C LYS A 9 -36.54 -45.56 16.11
N LYS A 10 -36.15 -46.02 14.92
CA LYS A 10 -36.55 -47.17 14.08
C LYS A 10 -38.00 -47.17 13.56
N ASP A 11 -38.05 -47.00 12.23
CA ASP A 11 -38.82 -47.73 11.20
C ASP A 11 -40.35 -47.59 11.06
N ALA A 12 -40.76 -47.00 9.92
CA ALA A 12 -41.78 -47.50 8.96
C ALA A 12 -41.79 -46.51 7.77
N SER A 13 -41.12 -46.75 6.63
CA SER A 13 -41.42 -47.67 5.51
C SER A 13 -42.71 -47.38 4.71
N LYS A 14 -42.51 -47.18 3.40
CA LYS A 14 -43.42 -47.36 2.24
C LYS A 14 -44.29 -46.15 1.88
N SER A 15 -44.40 -45.68 0.63
CA SER A 15 -43.95 -46.20 -0.68
C SER A 15 -44.38 -45.25 -1.82
N LYS A 16 -43.83 -45.51 -3.03
CA LYS A 16 -44.40 -45.28 -4.39
C LYS A 16 -44.21 -43.85 -4.95
N LYS A 17 -43.69 -43.60 -6.17
CA LYS A 17 -43.49 -44.41 -7.39
C LYS A 17 -42.54 -43.64 -8.34
N ALA A 18 -41.50 -44.29 -8.84
CA ALA A 18 -41.35 -44.50 -10.29
C ALA A 18 -41.79 -45.97 -10.53
N PRO A 19 -42.02 -46.51 -11.75
CA PRO A 19 -41.63 -46.03 -13.09
C PRO A 19 -42.74 -46.21 -14.16
N GLY A 20 -42.44 -45.84 -15.41
CA GLY A 20 -43.32 -46.09 -16.55
C GLY A 20 -42.56 -46.14 -17.87
N ALA A 21 -41.81 -47.23 -18.09
CA ALA A 21 -41.53 -47.72 -19.43
C ALA A 21 -42.70 -48.63 -19.85
N LEU A 22 -43.25 -48.44 -21.05
CA LEU A 22 -44.09 -49.42 -21.72
C LEU A 22 -43.52 -49.72 -23.10
N ASN A 23 -42.87 -50.87 -23.15
CA ASN A 23 -42.57 -51.67 -24.33
C ASN A 23 -43.84 -52.10 -25.06
N LYS A 24 -43.73 -52.28 -26.39
CA LYS A 24 -44.19 -53.45 -27.16
C LYS A 24 -43.57 -53.35 -28.56
N LYS A 25 -42.44 -54.01 -28.84
CA LYS A 25 -42.32 -55.37 -29.41
C LYS A 25 -43.37 -55.71 -30.48
N THR A 26 -42.93 -55.89 -31.72
CA THR A 26 -43.18 -57.13 -32.49
C THR A 26 -42.21 -57.27 -33.67
N ALA A 27 -42.01 -58.54 -34.01
CA ALA A 27 -40.94 -59.20 -34.76
C ALA A 27 -41.03 -59.02 -36.31
N PRO A 28 -40.05 -59.56 -37.08
CA PRO A 28 -39.72 -59.13 -38.43
C PRO A 28 -40.59 -59.81 -39.49
N SER A 29 -40.88 -59.10 -40.58
CA SER A 29 -41.43 -59.72 -41.79
C SER A 29 -40.69 -59.22 -43.03
N LYS A 30 -40.20 -60.21 -43.78
CA LYS A 30 -39.76 -60.07 -45.16
C LYS A 30 -40.93 -59.60 -46.01
N SER A 31 -40.74 -58.56 -46.80
CA SER A 31 -41.31 -58.43 -48.15
C SER A 31 -40.62 -57.27 -48.87
N ALA A 32 -39.82 -57.60 -49.88
CA ALA A 32 -39.66 -56.70 -51.00
C ALA A 32 -41.04 -56.56 -51.68
N PRO A 33 -41.43 -55.34 -52.06
CA PRO A 33 -41.72 -55.15 -53.48
C PRO A 33 -41.09 -53.87 -54.04
N SER A 34 -40.37 -54.07 -55.15
CA SER A 34 -40.32 -53.18 -56.33
C SER A 34 -40.01 -51.69 -56.15
N GLU A 35 -38.84 -51.31 -56.64
CA GLU A 35 -38.68 -50.26 -57.66
C GLU A 35 -39.67 -49.09 -57.59
N LYS A 36 -39.23 -48.00 -56.95
CA LYS A 36 -39.24 -46.70 -57.63
C LYS A 36 -37.91 -46.02 -57.36
N LEU A 37 -37.10 -45.94 -58.41
CA LEU A 37 -36.00 -45.00 -58.57
C LEU A 37 -36.53 -43.57 -58.34
N ASN A 38 -36.68 -43.18 -57.08
CA ASN A 38 -36.78 -41.77 -56.72
C ASN A 38 -35.34 -41.25 -56.71
N HIS A 39 -34.79 -41.03 -57.91
CA HIS A 39 -33.81 -39.98 -58.10
C HIS A 39 -34.48 -38.69 -57.62
N LYS A 40 -34.43 -38.41 -56.31
CA LYS A 40 -34.56 -37.05 -55.81
C LYS A 40 -33.56 -36.28 -56.66
N PRO A 41 -33.98 -35.30 -57.47
CA PRO A 41 -33.06 -34.63 -58.40
C PRO A 41 -31.79 -34.24 -57.64
N PRO A 42 -30.59 -34.33 -58.23
CA PRO A 42 -29.33 -33.99 -57.58
C PRO A 42 -29.39 -32.65 -56.81
N THR A 43 -30.26 -31.75 -57.29
CA THR A 43 -30.72 -30.53 -56.62
C THR A 43 -31.26 -30.76 -55.21
N ILE A 44 -32.21 -31.67 -54.97
CA ILE A 44 -32.80 -31.95 -53.64
C ILE A 44 -31.78 -32.52 -52.66
N LEU A 45 -30.88 -33.41 -53.10
CA LEU A 45 -29.79 -33.91 -52.25
C LEU A 45 -28.81 -32.77 -51.89
N ARG A 46 -28.46 -31.93 -52.87
CA ARG A 46 -27.65 -30.72 -52.65
C ARG A 46 -28.34 -29.72 -51.72
N TRP A 47 -29.66 -29.58 -51.78
CA TRP A 47 -30.45 -28.77 -50.85
C TRP A 47 -30.47 -29.35 -49.43
N ILE A 48 -30.58 -30.67 -49.28
CA ILE A 48 -30.50 -31.33 -47.97
C ILE A 48 -29.12 -31.13 -47.35
N ASP A 49 -28.04 -31.28 -48.11
CA ASP A 49 -26.67 -31.03 -47.61
C ASP A 49 -26.43 -29.56 -47.30
N LEU A 50 -26.97 -28.64 -48.11
CA LEU A 50 -26.91 -27.22 -47.84
C LEU A 50 -27.68 -26.84 -46.56
N LEU A 51 -28.88 -27.39 -46.36
CA LEU A 51 -29.68 -27.20 -45.15
C LEU A 51 -29.01 -27.82 -43.91
N ARG A 52 -28.40 -29.00 -44.04
CA ARG A 52 -27.59 -29.61 -42.98
C ARG A 52 -26.38 -28.75 -42.63
N ASN A 53 -25.66 -28.23 -43.63
CA ASN A 53 -24.53 -27.35 -43.40
C ASN A 53 -24.95 -26.01 -42.78
N LEU A 54 -26.09 -25.45 -43.18
CA LEU A 54 -26.65 -24.25 -42.54
C LEU A 54 -27.06 -24.54 -41.10
N LYS A 55 -27.69 -25.68 -40.83
CA LYS A 55 -28.05 -26.08 -39.46
C LYS A 55 -26.82 -26.35 -38.60
N LEU A 56 -25.78 -26.97 -39.15
CA LEU A 56 -24.49 -27.18 -38.48
C LEU A 56 -23.78 -25.85 -38.20
N LYS A 57 -23.79 -24.90 -39.15
CA LYS A 57 -23.26 -23.55 -38.92
C LYS A 57 -24.06 -22.80 -37.84
N GLN A 58 -25.40 -22.91 -37.87
CA GLN A 58 -26.25 -22.33 -36.83
C GLN A 58 -25.94 -22.95 -35.46
N LEU A 59 -25.83 -24.27 -35.37
CA LEU A 59 -25.50 -24.96 -34.11
C LEU A 59 -24.09 -24.62 -33.62
N LYS A 60 -23.09 -24.55 -34.49
CA LYS A 60 -21.74 -24.09 -34.13
C LYS A 60 -21.77 -22.66 -33.59
N LYS A 61 -22.44 -21.74 -34.28
CA LYS A 61 -22.61 -20.36 -33.81
C LYS A 61 -23.30 -20.32 -32.45
N ASN A 62 -24.34 -21.14 -32.24
CA ASN A 62 -25.04 -21.22 -30.97
C ASN A 62 -24.13 -21.78 -29.87
N ILE A 63 -23.30 -22.79 -30.15
CA ILE A 63 -22.30 -23.31 -29.21
C ILE A 63 -21.25 -22.25 -28.89
N ASP A 64 -20.75 -21.52 -29.89
CA ASP A 64 -19.76 -20.46 -29.70
C ASP A 64 -20.35 -19.30 -28.86
N GLU A 65 -21.62 -18.95 -29.09
CA GLU A 65 -22.37 -17.97 -28.28
C GLU A 65 -22.56 -18.47 -26.83
N GLU A 66 -22.90 -19.74 -26.62
CA GLU A 66 -23.00 -20.34 -25.28
C GLU A 66 -21.65 -20.41 -24.56
N ILE A 67 -20.56 -20.73 -25.27
CA ILE A 67 -19.20 -20.72 -24.71
C ILE A 67 -18.82 -19.30 -24.28
N ASN A 68 -19.03 -18.31 -25.15
CA ASN A 68 -18.74 -16.91 -24.83
C ASN A 68 -19.60 -16.41 -23.65
N ASN A 69 -20.89 -16.76 -23.60
CA ASN A 69 -21.76 -16.45 -22.47
C ASN A 69 -21.27 -17.12 -21.18
N HIS A 70 -20.81 -18.37 -21.26
CA HIS A 70 -20.25 -19.08 -20.12
C HIS A 70 -18.95 -18.43 -19.62
N GLU A 71 -18.05 -18.02 -20.52
CA GLU A 71 -16.83 -17.28 -20.17
C GLU A 71 -17.13 -15.92 -19.54
N ILE A 72 -18.09 -15.18 -20.07
CA ILE A 72 -18.55 -13.92 -19.48
C ILE A 72 -19.11 -14.14 -18.08
N ASN A 73 -20.00 -15.13 -17.91
CA ASN A 73 -20.58 -15.47 -16.61
C ASN A 73 -19.52 -15.94 -15.61
N LYS A 74 -18.54 -16.73 -16.05
CA LYS A 74 -17.40 -17.12 -15.22
C LYS A 74 -16.62 -15.90 -14.76
N ASN A 75 -16.30 -14.96 -15.66
CA ASN A 75 -15.59 -13.73 -15.30
C ASN A 75 -16.39 -12.83 -14.35
N ILE A 76 -17.72 -12.77 -14.48
CA ILE A 76 -18.60 -12.04 -13.55
C ILE A 76 -18.57 -12.70 -12.17
N ASN A 77 -18.69 -14.03 -12.11
CA ASN A 77 -18.63 -14.78 -10.86
C ASN A 77 -17.25 -14.68 -10.19
N ASP A 78 -16.16 -14.73 -10.96
CA ASP A 78 -14.80 -14.57 -10.44
C ASP A 78 -14.60 -13.15 -9.85
N LYS A 79 -15.16 -12.11 -10.49
CA LYS A 79 -15.17 -10.75 -9.92
C LYS A 79 -16.03 -10.64 -8.66
N LEU A 80 -17.21 -11.26 -8.65
CA LEU A 80 -18.08 -11.27 -7.47
C LEU A 80 -17.42 -11.98 -6.29
N LEU A 81 -16.72 -13.11 -6.54
CA LEU A 81 -15.93 -13.80 -5.54
C LEU A 81 -14.78 -12.93 -5.01
N LEU A 82 -14.11 -12.18 -5.89
CA LEU A 82 -13.08 -11.24 -5.47
C LEU A 82 -13.67 -10.15 -4.55
N PHE A 83 -14.79 -9.53 -4.94
CA PHE A 83 -15.47 -8.54 -4.11
C PHE A 83 -15.91 -9.11 -2.76
N LEU A 84 -16.46 -10.32 -2.75
CA LEU A 84 -16.86 -10.97 -1.51
C LEU A 84 -15.64 -11.31 -0.63
N ASN A 85 -14.51 -11.68 -1.23
CA ASN A 85 -13.27 -11.90 -0.50
C ASN A 85 -12.73 -10.59 0.09
N ASP A 86 -12.76 -9.50 -0.68
CA ASP A 86 -12.35 -8.18 -0.21
C ASP A 86 -13.24 -7.72 0.96
N GLU A 87 -14.57 -7.93 0.89
CA GLU A 87 -15.50 -7.63 1.99
C GLU A 87 -15.20 -8.47 3.25
N LEU A 88 -14.88 -9.76 3.09
CA LEU A 88 -14.49 -10.63 4.20
C LEU A 88 -13.15 -10.22 4.82
N GLU A 89 -12.20 -9.76 4.02
CA GLU A 89 -10.92 -9.23 4.51
C GLU A 89 -11.13 -7.92 5.28
N GLU A 90 -11.99 -7.02 4.80
CA GLU A 90 -12.38 -5.81 5.53
C GLU A 90 -13.03 -6.15 6.88
N GLU A 91 -13.98 -7.10 6.92
CA GLU A 91 -14.65 -7.53 8.15
C GLU A 91 -13.65 -8.12 9.17
N ALA A 92 -12.71 -8.96 8.70
CA ALA A 92 -11.65 -9.50 9.56
C ALA A 92 -10.72 -8.40 10.12
N ILE A 93 -10.43 -7.35 9.33
CA ILE A 93 -9.67 -6.18 9.80
C ILE A 93 -10.48 -5.42 10.85
N PHE A 94 -11.79 -5.23 10.66
CA PHE A 94 -12.65 -4.58 11.65
C PHE A 94 -12.70 -5.34 12.97
N ASP A 95 -12.86 -6.67 12.93
CA ASP A 95 -12.83 -7.53 14.11
C ASP A 95 -11.49 -7.40 14.85
N GLN A 96 -10.37 -7.41 14.12
CA GLN A 96 -9.04 -7.24 14.70
C GLN A 96 -8.87 -5.84 15.35
N ILE A 97 -9.40 -4.79 14.73
CA ILE A 97 -9.39 -3.44 15.30
C ILE A 97 -10.23 -3.39 16.58
N GLU A 98 -11.41 -4.04 16.58
CA GLU A 98 -12.29 -4.08 17.73
C GLU A 98 -11.68 -4.88 18.89
N GLU A 99 -11.03 -6.01 18.62
CA GLU A 99 -10.26 -6.77 19.60
C GLU A 99 -9.13 -5.93 20.21
N LEU A 100 -8.34 -5.24 19.38
CA LEU A 100 -7.25 -4.37 19.86
C LEU A 100 -7.77 -3.18 20.67
N LYS A 101 -8.88 -2.57 20.23
CA LYS A 101 -9.54 -1.48 20.94
C LYS A 101 -10.07 -1.95 22.29
N ASN A 102 -10.75 -3.09 22.33
CA ASN A 102 -11.30 -3.68 23.55
C ASN A 102 -10.18 -4.14 24.50
N GLY A 103 -9.07 -4.67 23.97
CA GLY A 103 -7.88 -4.98 24.76
C GLY A 103 -7.27 -3.75 25.42
N LYS A 104 -7.10 -2.65 24.67
CA LYS A 104 -6.63 -1.37 25.24
C LYS A 104 -7.60 -0.78 26.26
N LEU A 105 -8.90 -0.86 26.00
CA LEU A 105 -9.93 -0.40 26.93
C LEU A 105 -9.94 -1.24 28.21
N SER A 106 -9.78 -2.56 28.10
CA SER A 106 -9.66 -3.45 29.27
C SER A 106 -8.42 -3.10 30.09
N MET A 107 -7.27 -2.93 29.44
CA MET A 107 -6.04 -2.52 30.13
C MET A 107 -6.21 -1.18 30.86
N LEU A 108 -6.89 -0.21 30.24
CA LEU A 108 -7.18 1.08 30.86
C LEU A 108 -8.12 0.93 32.07
N VAL A 109 -9.16 0.10 31.95
CA VAL A 109 -10.07 -0.21 33.06
C VAL A 109 -9.32 -0.88 34.20
N ASP A 110 -8.39 -1.79 33.91
CA ASP A 110 -7.60 -2.48 34.94
C ASP A 110 -6.65 -1.52 35.66
N ILE A 111 -5.99 -0.61 34.93
CA ILE A 111 -5.18 0.47 35.53
C ILE A 111 -6.04 1.37 36.42
N HIS A 112 -7.22 1.78 35.97
CA HIS A 112 -8.12 2.61 36.77
C HIS A 112 -8.64 1.89 38.01
N LYS A 113 -8.99 0.60 37.90
CA LYS A 113 -9.36 -0.22 39.05
C LYS A 113 -8.21 -0.31 40.04
N GLN A 114 -6.99 -0.57 39.58
CA GLN A 114 -5.80 -0.63 40.44
C GLN A 114 -5.51 0.71 41.13
N ASN A 115 -5.67 1.83 40.41
CA ASN A 115 -5.52 3.15 41.00
C ASN A 115 -6.60 3.42 42.05
N MET A 116 -7.85 3.03 41.78
CA MET A 116 -8.96 3.19 42.71
C MET A 116 -8.77 2.33 43.97
N THR A 117 -8.33 1.08 43.84
CA THR A 117 -8.04 0.21 44.99
C THR A 117 -6.85 0.71 45.79
N ASN A 118 -5.80 1.23 45.13
CA ASN A 118 -4.67 1.84 45.81
C ASN A 118 -5.08 3.08 46.60
N LEU A 119 -5.90 3.95 46.00
CA LEU A 119 -6.40 5.15 46.65
C LEU A 119 -7.31 4.79 47.84
N GLN A 120 -8.19 3.80 47.68
CA GLN A 120 -9.02 3.29 48.76
C GLN A 120 -8.17 2.72 49.91
N ARG A 121 -7.13 1.93 49.60
CA ARG A 121 -6.20 1.41 50.61
C ARG A 121 -5.50 2.53 51.37
N GLN A 122 -5.03 3.57 50.67
CA GLN A 122 -4.41 4.73 51.33
C GLN A 122 -5.40 5.45 52.24
N PHE A 123 -6.64 5.66 51.81
CA PHE A 123 -7.67 6.25 52.65
C PHE A 123 -7.98 5.39 53.88
N GLU A 124 -8.08 4.07 53.74
CA GLU A 124 -8.32 3.15 54.86
C GLU A 124 -7.12 3.13 55.83
N GLU A 125 -5.90 3.20 55.33
CA GLU A 125 -4.68 3.30 56.15
C GLU A 125 -4.63 4.61 56.93
N ASP A 126 -4.98 5.73 56.31
CA ASP A 126 -4.97 7.04 56.96
C ASP A 126 -6.10 7.17 57.99
N ILE A 127 -7.28 6.60 57.72
CA ILE A 127 -8.36 6.46 58.70
C ILE A 127 -7.88 5.61 59.89
N SER A 128 -7.21 4.49 59.62
CA SER A 128 -6.71 3.60 60.68
C SER A 128 -5.67 4.28 61.55
N LYS A 129 -4.73 5.04 60.96
CA LYS A 129 -3.76 5.86 61.71
C LYS A 129 -4.45 6.94 62.54
N LEU A 130 -5.45 7.61 61.99
CA LEU A 130 -6.19 8.65 62.73
C LEU A 130 -6.91 8.06 63.95
N PHE A 131 -7.54 6.89 63.81
CA PHE A 131 -8.14 6.19 64.94
C PHE A 131 -7.11 5.76 65.97
N LEU A 132 -5.96 5.24 65.54
CA LEU A 132 -4.89 4.82 66.44
C LEU A 132 -4.36 6.02 67.25
N HIS A 133 -4.07 7.14 66.59
CA HIS A 133 -3.67 8.38 67.27
C HIS A 133 -4.74 8.91 68.22
N PHE A 134 -6.02 8.83 67.85
CA PHE A 134 -7.10 9.23 68.74
C PHE A 134 -7.18 8.34 69.99
N GLU A 135 -6.98 7.03 69.85
CA GLU A 135 -6.95 6.08 70.97
C GLU A 135 -5.75 6.36 71.89
N GLU A 136 -4.56 6.61 71.31
CA GLU A 136 -3.34 7.00 72.04
C GLU A 136 -3.54 8.30 72.82
N ASP A 137 -4.05 9.35 72.16
CA ASP A 137 -4.34 10.63 72.80
C ASP A 137 -5.35 10.48 73.93
N ARG A 138 -6.38 9.64 73.73
CA ARG A 138 -7.37 9.32 74.77
C ARG A 138 -6.73 8.63 75.96
N GLU A 139 -5.84 7.66 75.75
CA GLU A 139 -5.12 7.00 76.84
C GLU A 139 -4.22 7.97 77.61
N ILE A 140 -3.49 8.84 76.92
CA ILE A 140 -2.64 9.87 77.55
C ILE A 140 -3.51 10.82 78.39
N LEU A 141 -4.64 11.29 77.86
CA LEU A 141 -5.58 12.15 78.58
C LEU A 141 -6.16 11.47 79.82
N LEU A 142 -6.57 10.20 79.71
CA LEU A 142 -7.08 9.43 80.84
C LEU A 142 -6.00 9.17 81.90
N GLY A 143 -4.76 8.85 81.47
CA GLY A 143 -3.61 8.69 82.34
C GLY A 143 -3.29 9.97 83.12
N ASN A 144 -3.25 11.10 82.42
CA ASN A 144 -3.05 12.42 83.04
C ASN A 144 -4.16 12.75 84.04
N ARG A 145 -5.44 12.55 83.65
CA ARG A 145 -6.58 12.76 84.54
C ARG A 145 -6.48 11.90 85.80
N ASN A 146 -6.16 10.62 85.66
CA ASN A 146 -6.03 9.70 86.79
C ASN A 146 -4.87 10.09 87.71
N SER A 147 -3.74 10.55 87.16
CA SER A 147 -2.61 11.07 87.94
C SER A 147 -3.00 12.34 88.72
N ILE A 148 -3.71 13.28 88.08
CA ILE A 148 -4.21 14.50 88.74
C ILE A 148 -5.17 14.14 89.89
N VAL A 149 -6.13 13.25 89.65
CA VAL A 149 -7.08 12.79 90.68
C VAL A 149 -6.34 12.10 91.83
N HIS A 150 -5.35 11.27 91.54
CA HIS A 150 -4.54 10.63 92.57
C HIS A 150 -3.78 11.66 93.42
N ASN A 151 -3.15 12.65 92.78
CA ASN A 151 -2.44 13.73 93.49
C ASN A 151 -3.38 14.55 94.38
N ILE A 152 -4.58 14.90 93.89
CA ILE A 152 -5.59 15.62 94.67
C ILE A 152 -6.01 14.78 95.90
N ASN A 153 -6.27 13.48 95.71
CA ASN A 153 -6.62 12.60 96.82
C ASN A 153 -5.48 12.48 97.84
N LEU A 154 -4.22 12.41 97.39
CA LEU A 154 -3.07 12.39 98.29
C LEU A 154 -2.98 13.67 99.12
N PHE A 155 -3.12 14.84 98.49
CA PHE A 155 -3.16 16.11 99.21
C PHE A 155 -4.31 16.16 100.22
N TYR A 156 -5.49 15.67 99.83
CA TYR A 156 -6.64 15.62 100.73
C TYR A 156 -6.38 14.72 101.95
N THR A 157 -5.81 13.53 101.75
CA THR A 157 -5.44 12.63 102.87
C THR A 157 -4.39 13.24 103.78
N GLN A 158 -3.39 13.94 103.23
CA GLN A 158 -2.35 14.60 104.01
C GLN A 158 -2.91 15.76 104.84
N ILE A 159 -3.88 16.51 104.30
CA ILE A 159 -4.58 17.57 105.02
C ILE A 159 -5.43 16.99 106.15
N GLU A 160 -6.16 15.90 105.91
CA GLU A 160 -6.96 15.23 106.96
C GLU A 160 -6.08 14.70 108.10
N GLU A 161 -4.93 14.11 107.76
CA GLU A 161 -3.96 13.62 108.75
C GLU A 161 -3.39 14.77 109.58
N SER A 162 -2.98 15.87 108.94
CA SER A 162 -2.51 17.09 109.62
C SER A 162 -3.57 17.72 110.54
N GLN A 163 -4.85 17.68 110.17
CA GLN A 163 -5.91 18.16 111.04
C GLN A 163 -6.15 17.23 112.24
N LYS A 164 -6.00 15.91 112.06
CA LYS A 164 -6.10 14.94 113.15
C LYS A 164 -4.95 15.10 114.15
N THR A 165 -3.72 15.25 113.67
CA THR A 165 -2.56 15.47 114.55
C THR A 165 -2.72 16.78 115.33
N ARG A 166 -3.12 17.87 114.67
CA ARG A 166 -3.36 19.16 115.35
C ARG A 166 -4.45 19.09 116.42
N LYS A 167 -5.52 18.32 116.21
CA LYS A 167 -6.56 18.11 117.23
C LYS A 167 -6.04 17.31 118.43
N ALA A 168 -5.24 16.28 118.19
CA ALA A 168 -4.63 15.48 119.25
C ALA A 168 -3.60 16.29 120.07
N GLU A 169 -2.83 17.15 119.40
CA GLU A 169 -1.88 18.06 120.05
C GLU A 169 -2.59 19.07 120.97
N LEU A 170 -3.67 19.71 120.51
CA LEU A 170 -4.44 20.64 121.34
C LEU A 170 -5.06 19.97 122.58
N GLN A 171 -5.55 18.74 122.45
CA GLN A 171 -6.05 17.97 123.58
C GLN A 171 -4.93 17.62 124.57
N ARG A 172 -3.73 17.29 124.07
CA ARG A 172 -2.57 17.01 124.92
C ARG A 172 -2.09 18.27 125.65
N GLU A 173 -2.06 19.41 124.97
CA GLU A 173 -1.68 20.71 125.54
C GLU A 173 -2.64 21.14 126.67
N GLU A 174 -3.95 20.88 126.56
CA GLU A 174 -4.91 21.15 127.65
C GLU A 174 -4.64 20.31 128.91
N PHE A 175 -4.22 19.05 128.74
CA PHE A 175 -3.83 18.19 129.87
C PHE A 175 -2.46 18.58 130.46
N GLU A 176 -1.52 19.03 129.62
CA GLU A 176 -0.19 19.47 130.05
C GLU A 176 -0.25 20.81 130.82
N MET A 177 -1.12 21.75 130.41
CA MET A 177 -1.35 23.03 131.11
C MET A 177 -1.83 22.87 132.57
N MET A 178 -2.53 21.78 132.88
CA MET A 178 -3.00 21.47 134.24
C MET A 178 -1.88 20.90 135.14
N ASP A 179 -0.91 20.23 134.54
CA ASP A 179 0.22 19.61 135.23
C ASP A 179 1.41 20.60 135.39
N GLU A 180 1.50 21.59 134.49
CA GLU A 180 2.51 22.67 134.51
C GLU A 180 2.30 23.71 135.63
N LEU A 181 1.07 23.94 136.10
CA LEU A 181 0.82 24.83 137.25
C LEU A 181 1.49 24.32 138.54
N TYR A 182 1.66 23.00 138.67
CA TYR A 182 2.25 22.37 139.86
C TYR A 182 3.77 22.20 139.75
N LYS A 183 4.30 22.13 138.52
CA LYS A 183 5.74 21.99 138.25
C LYS A 183 6.48 23.33 138.09
N ASN A 184 5.77 24.43 137.82
CA ASN A 184 6.37 25.75 137.57
C ASN A 184 7.17 26.36 138.73
N TYR A 185 6.88 26.01 140.00
CA TYR A 185 7.62 26.57 141.13
C TYR A 185 9.05 25.99 141.28
N ILE A 186 9.34 24.86 140.65
CA ILE A 186 10.64 24.18 140.74
C ILE A 186 11.41 24.27 139.40
N ALA A 187 10.71 24.53 138.28
CA ALA A 187 11.28 24.50 136.94
C ALA A 187 11.97 25.80 136.49
N GLU A 188 11.68 26.98 137.04
CA GLU A 188 12.25 28.27 136.57
C GLU A 188 13.80 28.28 136.50
N ARG A 189 14.46 27.55 137.40
CA ARG A 189 15.92 27.46 137.45
C ARG A 189 16.54 26.51 136.40
N TYR A 190 15.82 25.47 135.98
CA TYR A 190 16.26 24.54 134.92
C TYR A 190 15.81 25.00 133.51
N ILE A 191 14.71 25.75 133.43
CA ILE A 191 14.14 26.31 132.20
C ILE A 191 15.11 27.25 131.47
N SER A 192 15.91 28.04 132.21
CA SER A 192 16.81 29.01 131.56
C SER A 192 17.97 28.34 130.80
N ASN A 193 18.51 27.22 131.29
CA ASN A 193 19.55 26.45 130.58
C ASN A 193 18.98 25.59 129.45
N TYR A 194 17.79 25.01 129.64
CA TYR A 194 17.11 24.22 128.61
C TYR A 194 16.67 25.08 127.40
N LYS A 195 16.23 26.32 127.63
CA LYS A 195 15.83 27.27 126.56
C LYS A 195 16.98 27.62 125.61
N PHE A 196 18.21 27.71 126.12
CA PHE A 196 19.38 28.05 125.31
C PHE A 196 19.83 26.88 124.42
N GLU A 197 19.90 25.65 124.96
CA GLU A 197 20.19 24.45 124.17
C GLU A 197 19.10 24.18 123.12
N GLN A 198 17.82 24.35 123.48
CA GLN A 198 16.73 24.20 122.53
C GLN A 198 16.77 25.24 121.40
N PHE A 199 17.22 26.47 121.65
CA PHE A 199 17.39 27.48 120.60
C PHE A 199 18.53 27.12 119.65
N LYS A 200 19.65 26.64 120.18
CA LYS A 200 20.80 26.18 119.40
C LYS A 200 20.42 25.00 118.51
N GLU A 201 19.77 23.98 119.08
CA GLU A 201 19.30 22.80 118.35
C GLU A 201 18.23 23.14 117.30
N LYS A 202 17.29 24.05 117.61
CA LYS A 202 16.31 24.57 116.62
C LYS A 202 16.96 25.36 115.49
N SER A 203 18.03 26.11 115.78
CA SER A 203 18.78 26.84 114.74
C SER A 203 19.59 25.87 113.88
N GLU A 204 20.19 24.85 114.47
CA GLU A 204 21.02 23.86 113.77
C GLU A 204 20.18 22.89 112.93
N THR A 205 19.00 22.50 113.41
CA THR A 205 18.00 21.76 112.62
C THR A 205 17.43 22.59 111.49
N ARG A 206 17.13 23.89 111.71
CA ARG A 206 16.70 24.81 110.63
C ARG A 206 17.80 24.98 109.58
N PHE A 207 19.03 25.23 109.98
CA PHE A 207 20.16 25.37 109.06
C PHE A 207 20.41 24.08 108.28
N SER A 208 20.36 22.92 108.95
CA SER A 208 20.45 21.61 108.30
C SER A 208 19.30 21.38 107.31
N SER A 209 18.07 21.74 107.67
CA SER A 209 16.91 21.61 106.78
C SER A 209 17.02 22.49 105.53
N LEU A 210 17.46 23.74 105.67
CA LEU A 210 17.69 24.65 104.56
C LEU A 210 18.86 24.19 103.68
N LEU A 211 19.93 23.65 104.27
CA LEU A 211 21.02 23.05 103.51
C LEU A 211 20.57 21.83 102.70
N ILE A 212 19.72 20.98 103.29
CA ILE A 212 19.17 19.80 102.60
C ILE A 212 18.23 20.24 101.47
N GLU A 213 17.36 21.22 101.72
CA GLU A 213 16.44 21.76 100.70
C GLU A 213 17.20 22.44 99.56
N ASN A 214 18.23 23.25 99.87
CA ASN A 214 19.06 23.89 98.87
C ASN A 214 19.87 22.86 98.05
N ARG A 215 20.42 21.82 98.71
CA ARG A 215 21.10 20.72 98.01
C ARG A 215 20.14 19.98 97.09
N LYS A 216 18.91 19.68 97.52
CA LYS A 216 17.88 19.05 96.67
C LYS A 216 17.52 19.93 95.48
N ALA A 217 17.28 21.23 95.67
CA ALA A 217 16.99 22.15 94.57
C ALA A 217 18.15 22.24 93.56
N LEU A 218 19.39 22.20 94.04
CA LEU A 218 20.59 22.21 93.20
C LEU A 218 20.76 20.89 92.44
N GLU A 219 20.46 19.75 93.08
CA GLU A 219 20.44 18.42 92.46
C GLU A 219 19.32 18.30 91.42
N GLU A 220 18.12 18.81 91.69
CA GLU A 220 16.99 18.85 90.76
C GLU A 220 17.28 19.75 89.55
N ALA A 221 17.85 20.94 89.77
CA ALA A 221 18.29 21.83 88.69
C ALA A 221 19.40 21.20 87.84
N SER A 222 20.37 20.53 88.48
CA SER A 222 21.44 19.78 87.80
C SER A 222 20.88 18.61 86.99
N SER A 223 19.93 17.86 87.54
CA SER A 223 19.24 16.76 86.87
C SER A 223 18.43 17.25 85.66
N SER A 224 17.69 18.35 85.81
CA SER A 224 16.94 18.99 84.72
C SER A 224 17.87 19.49 83.61
N TYR A 225 18.96 20.17 83.96
CA TYR A 225 19.98 20.62 83.01
C TYR A 225 20.61 19.45 82.25
N ASN A 226 20.97 18.37 82.95
CA ASN A 226 21.53 17.17 82.32
C ASN A 226 20.53 16.49 81.39
N SER A 227 19.26 16.38 81.78
CA SER A 227 18.19 15.85 80.91
C SER A 227 18.03 16.68 79.63
N ILE A 228 18.00 18.00 79.76
CA ILE A 228 17.89 18.93 78.64
C ILE A 228 19.12 18.81 77.73
N ARG A 229 20.34 18.81 78.30
CA ARG A 229 21.59 18.65 77.57
C ARG A 229 21.62 17.33 76.79
N GLU A 230 21.21 16.24 77.41
CA GLU A 230 21.17 14.93 76.76
C GLU A 230 20.15 14.89 75.61
N LYS A 231 18.98 15.54 75.76
CA LYS A 231 18.01 15.73 74.67
C LYS A 231 18.60 16.56 73.52
N TYR A 232 19.33 17.63 73.83
CA TYR A 232 20.00 18.45 72.81
C TYR A 232 21.08 17.66 72.05
N GLU A 233 21.93 16.90 72.74
CA GLU A 233 22.95 16.07 72.08
C GLU A 233 22.33 14.98 71.19
N ARG A 234 21.23 14.34 71.65
CA ARG A 234 20.47 13.40 70.82
C ARG A 234 19.88 14.09 69.58
N SER A 235 19.26 15.27 69.75
CA SER A 235 18.70 16.04 68.64
C SER A 235 19.77 16.48 67.65
N ARG A 236 20.96 16.85 68.13
CA ARG A 236 22.11 17.22 67.30
C ARG A 236 22.66 16.02 66.52
N GLY A 237 22.76 14.86 67.17
CA GLY A 237 23.12 13.60 66.51
C GLY A 237 22.15 13.24 65.39
N ASN A 238 20.84 13.34 65.66
CA ASN A 238 19.79 13.10 64.68
C ASN A 238 19.79 14.12 63.53
N LEU A 239 20.06 15.39 63.82
CA LEU A 239 20.19 16.42 62.78
C LEU A 239 21.37 16.09 61.86
N SER A 240 22.52 15.70 62.43
CA SER A 240 23.70 15.34 61.63
C SER A 240 23.49 14.10 60.76
N THR A 241 22.74 13.09 61.23
CA THR A 241 22.39 11.94 60.38
C THR A 241 21.44 12.35 59.25
N LYS A 242 20.46 13.20 59.52
CA LYS A 242 19.56 13.74 58.49
C LYS A 242 20.27 14.62 57.47
N GLU A 243 21.23 15.44 57.90
CA GLU A 243 22.08 16.23 57.00
C GLU A 243 22.89 15.33 56.05
N ARG A 244 23.45 14.22 56.55
CA ARG A 244 24.14 13.25 55.69
C ARG A 244 23.19 12.55 54.71
N GLU A 245 22.01 12.14 55.17
CA GLU A 245 21.00 11.54 54.30
C GLU A 245 20.57 12.50 53.18
N VAL A 246 20.38 13.79 53.50
CA VAL A 246 20.08 14.83 52.50
C VAL A 246 21.21 14.96 51.50
N HIS A 247 22.46 15.04 51.97
CA HIS A 247 23.62 15.14 51.08
C HIS A 247 23.76 13.92 50.15
N ASP A 248 23.54 12.71 50.66
CA ASP A 248 23.56 11.49 49.85
C ASP A 248 22.45 11.49 48.79
N LEU A 249 21.28 12.05 49.11
CA LEU A 249 20.18 12.21 48.15
C LEU A 249 20.51 13.27 47.09
N GLU A 250 21.14 14.38 47.46
CA GLU A 250 21.61 15.40 46.52
C GLU A 250 22.61 14.82 45.52
N LEU A 251 23.60 14.06 46.01
CA LEU A 251 24.57 13.38 45.14
C LEU A 251 23.91 12.37 44.19
N LYS A 252 22.90 11.63 44.67
CA LYS A 252 22.11 10.74 43.82
C LYS A 252 21.36 11.53 42.75
N ILE A 253 20.68 12.61 43.13
CA ILE A 253 19.94 13.48 42.21
C ILE A 253 20.89 14.01 41.13
N ASP A 254 22.06 14.52 41.49
CA ASP A 254 23.01 15.06 40.52
C ASP A 254 23.59 13.97 39.61
N SER A 255 23.82 12.76 40.13
CA SER A 255 24.20 11.61 39.31
C SER A 255 23.12 11.25 38.28
N TRP A 256 21.84 11.33 38.66
CA TRP A 256 20.71 11.07 37.76
C TRP A 256 20.52 12.19 36.74
N LYS A 257 20.69 13.46 37.14
CA LYS A 257 20.69 14.58 36.20
C LYS A 257 21.76 14.41 35.13
N LEU A 258 22.97 14.01 35.52
CA LEU A 258 24.08 13.79 34.58
C LEU A 258 23.81 12.60 33.65
N LYS A 259 23.23 11.50 34.16
CA LYS A 259 22.80 10.37 33.32
C LYS A 259 21.73 10.79 32.31
N LEU A 260 20.70 11.53 32.76
CA LEU A 260 19.62 12.01 31.90
C LEU A 260 20.15 12.95 30.81
N GLU A 261 21.02 13.89 31.16
CA GLU A 261 21.67 14.79 30.21
C GLU A 261 22.48 14.03 29.15
N ASN A 262 23.19 12.97 29.55
CA ASN A 262 23.92 12.11 28.62
C ASN A 262 22.98 11.33 27.71
N GLU A 263 21.89 10.77 28.24
CA GLU A 263 20.88 10.07 27.44
C GLU A 263 20.23 11.02 26.42
N ILE A 264 19.86 12.23 26.82
CA ILE A 264 19.32 13.26 25.92
C ILE A 264 20.30 13.51 24.77
N LYS A 265 21.59 13.74 25.04
CA LYS A 265 22.61 13.93 24.01
C LYS A 265 22.75 12.74 23.07
N ILE A 266 22.69 11.51 23.61
CA ILE A 266 22.74 10.29 22.78
C ILE A 266 21.53 10.22 21.85
N TYR A 267 20.32 10.50 22.36
CA TYR A 267 19.10 10.51 21.55
C TYR A 267 19.13 11.61 20.49
N GLU A 268 19.61 12.81 20.82
CA GLU A 268 19.77 13.90 19.86
C GLU A 268 20.75 13.52 18.74
N MET A 269 21.91 12.94 19.07
CA MET A 269 22.86 12.44 18.07
C MET A 269 22.24 11.32 17.20
N GLN A 270 21.48 10.41 17.79
CA GLN A 270 20.82 9.34 17.04
C GLN A 270 19.74 9.88 16.09
N ILE A 271 18.92 10.82 16.56
CA ILE A 271 17.91 11.50 15.74
C ILE A 271 18.58 12.22 14.58
N GLU A 272 19.68 12.94 14.82
CA GLU A 272 20.39 13.68 13.80
C GLU A 272 21.05 12.75 12.76
N ARG A 273 21.63 11.63 13.20
CA ARG A 273 22.13 10.59 12.31
C ARG A 273 21.01 10.02 11.41
N LEU A 274 19.87 9.66 11.99
CA LEU A 274 18.73 9.12 11.23
C LEU A 274 18.16 10.15 10.25
N ARG A 275 18.13 11.44 10.62
CA ARG A 275 17.75 12.53 9.72
C ARG A 275 18.71 12.63 8.54
N ASN A 276 20.02 12.52 8.78
CA ASN A 276 21.02 12.55 7.72
C ASN A 276 20.93 11.33 6.79
N GLU A 277 20.73 10.13 7.33
CA GLU A 277 20.51 8.93 6.51
C GLU A 277 19.23 9.05 5.65
N LYS A 278 18.15 9.60 6.23
CA LYS A 278 16.90 9.88 5.50
C LYS A 278 17.11 10.89 4.38
N THR A 279 17.82 11.99 4.61
CA THR A 279 18.07 13.00 3.57
C THR A 279 18.96 12.47 2.46
N GLN A 280 19.97 11.67 2.79
CA GLN A 280 20.80 10.96 1.79
C GLN A 280 19.96 10.00 0.94
N LEU A 281 19.12 9.17 1.55
CA LEU A 281 18.24 8.25 0.82
C LEU A 281 17.26 8.99 -0.10
N LEU A 282 16.68 10.10 0.37
CA LEU A 282 15.81 10.94 -0.46
C LEU A 282 16.56 11.55 -1.65
N ASN A 283 17.82 11.96 -1.46
CA ASN A 283 18.66 12.45 -2.55
C ASN A 283 18.98 11.34 -3.57
N HIS A 284 19.30 10.12 -3.11
CA HIS A 284 19.47 8.97 -3.99
C HIS A 284 18.20 8.65 -4.78
N ILE A 285 17.04 8.65 -4.14
CA ILE A 285 15.74 8.45 -4.82
C ILE A 285 15.51 9.53 -5.88
N ARG A 286 15.79 10.80 -5.57
CA ARG A 286 15.64 11.90 -6.53
C ARG A 286 16.60 11.72 -7.73
N ALA A 287 17.85 11.35 -7.49
CA ALA A 287 18.82 11.07 -8.54
C ALA A 287 18.38 9.91 -9.45
N ILE A 288 17.92 8.79 -8.87
CA ILE A 288 17.39 7.64 -9.62
C ILE A 288 16.16 8.05 -10.44
N LYS A 289 15.22 8.81 -9.87
CA LYS A 289 14.07 9.32 -10.61
C LYS A 289 14.47 10.19 -11.81
N MET A 290 15.49 11.04 -11.66
CA MET A 290 16.01 11.84 -12.77
C MET A 290 16.65 10.96 -13.85
N ILE A 291 17.42 9.93 -13.47
CA ILE A 291 18.02 8.98 -14.43
C ILE A 291 16.91 8.24 -15.19
N LEU A 292 15.89 7.74 -14.48
CA LEU A 292 14.75 7.04 -15.08
C LEU A 292 13.97 7.94 -16.05
N GLN A 293 13.75 9.20 -15.71
CA GLN A 293 13.10 10.17 -16.59
C GLN A 293 13.94 10.43 -17.86
N LYS A 294 15.26 10.56 -17.72
CA LYS A 294 16.17 10.72 -18.86
C LYS A 294 16.15 9.49 -19.78
N LEU A 295 16.18 8.29 -19.19
CA LEU A 295 16.13 7.04 -19.96
C LEU A 295 14.80 6.90 -20.70
N LYS A 296 13.66 7.13 -20.02
CA LYS A 296 12.33 7.14 -20.64
C LYS A 296 12.23 8.16 -21.79
N HIS A 297 12.83 9.34 -21.63
CA HIS A 297 12.87 10.34 -22.68
C HIS A 297 13.74 9.89 -23.86
N ASN A 298 14.90 9.30 -23.60
CA ASN A 298 15.78 8.77 -24.65
C ASN A 298 15.14 7.64 -25.44
N ASP A 299 14.49 6.67 -24.75
CA ASP A 299 13.77 5.58 -25.40
C ASP A 299 12.61 6.09 -26.24
N LYS A 300 11.85 7.08 -25.73
CA LYS A 300 10.80 7.74 -26.50
C LYS A 300 11.38 8.40 -27.76
N GLN A 301 12.51 9.09 -27.65
CA GLN A 301 13.14 9.73 -28.79
C GLN A 301 13.62 8.71 -29.82
N ARG A 302 14.29 7.63 -29.38
CA ARG A 302 14.72 6.53 -30.26
C ARG A 302 13.55 5.89 -30.99
N LEU A 303 12.43 5.67 -30.30
CA LEU A 303 11.23 5.12 -30.91
C LEU A 303 10.66 6.06 -31.97
N ILE A 304 10.61 7.37 -31.69
CA ILE A 304 10.20 8.38 -32.68
C ILE A 304 11.13 8.32 -33.90
N ASP A 305 12.44 8.31 -33.69
CA ASP A 305 13.43 8.32 -34.78
C ASP A 305 13.32 7.07 -35.66
N ILE A 306 13.18 5.88 -35.06
CA ILE A 306 12.97 4.61 -35.79
C ILE A 306 11.64 4.64 -36.54
N THR A 307 10.57 5.13 -35.92
CA THR A 307 9.25 5.19 -36.56
C THR A 307 9.25 6.14 -37.76
N VAL A 308 9.88 7.30 -37.61
CA VAL A 308 10.01 8.30 -38.68
C VAL A 308 10.90 7.78 -39.80
N SER A 309 12.03 7.13 -39.51
CA SER A 309 12.91 6.57 -40.55
C SER A 309 12.24 5.43 -41.30
N SER A 310 11.51 4.57 -40.59
CA SER A 310 10.74 3.47 -41.17
C SER A 310 9.62 4.00 -42.05
N SER A 311 8.85 4.99 -41.58
CA SER A 311 7.82 5.67 -42.36
C SER A 311 8.38 6.29 -43.64
N LYS A 312 9.53 6.99 -43.56
CA LYS A 312 10.18 7.55 -44.74
C LYS A 312 10.58 6.47 -45.74
N CYS A 313 11.15 5.36 -45.27
CA CYS A 313 11.54 4.23 -46.12
C CYS A 313 10.32 3.60 -46.80
N ILE A 314 9.25 3.36 -46.04
CA ILE A 314 7.98 2.84 -46.55
C ILE A 314 7.43 3.77 -47.65
N ASN A 315 7.37 5.08 -47.41
CA ASN A 315 6.86 6.04 -48.40
C ASN A 315 7.69 6.01 -49.70
N VAL A 316 9.03 5.96 -49.60
CA VAL A 316 9.91 5.86 -50.79
C VAL A 316 9.68 4.54 -51.54
N LEU A 317 9.51 3.44 -50.83
CA LEU A 317 9.19 2.14 -51.44
C LEU A 317 7.81 2.14 -52.11
N GLU A 318 6.80 2.74 -51.48
CA GLU A 318 5.47 2.91 -52.06
C GLU A 318 5.50 3.80 -53.32
N GLU A 319 6.26 4.89 -53.30
CA GLU A 319 6.50 5.74 -54.47
C GLU A 319 7.15 4.95 -55.61
N ASN A 320 8.19 4.17 -55.32
CA ASN A 320 8.87 3.31 -56.31
C ASN A 320 7.94 2.24 -56.87
N ILE A 321 7.13 1.59 -56.03
CA ILE A 321 6.11 0.63 -56.45
C ILE A 321 5.08 1.33 -57.35
N SER A 322 4.68 2.56 -57.02
CA SER A 322 3.75 3.34 -57.84
C SER A 322 4.34 3.66 -59.22
N LEU A 323 5.64 4.00 -59.30
CA LEU A 323 6.35 4.25 -60.54
C LEU A 323 6.50 2.97 -61.37
N ALA A 324 6.88 1.86 -60.74
CA ALA A 324 6.95 0.55 -61.38
C ALA A 324 5.58 0.13 -61.95
N ASN A 325 4.50 0.29 -61.17
CA ASN A 325 3.15 0.02 -61.63
C ASN A 325 2.73 0.94 -62.79
N LYS A 326 3.07 2.23 -62.75
CA LYS A 326 2.85 3.15 -63.88
C LYS A 326 3.58 2.67 -65.13
N LEU A 327 4.85 2.27 -65.01
CA LEU A 327 5.66 1.77 -66.12
C LEU A 327 5.11 0.45 -66.70
N ILE A 328 4.71 -0.48 -65.85
CA ILE A 328 4.08 -1.74 -66.26
C ILE A 328 2.76 -1.45 -66.97
N ASN A 329 1.93 -0.54 -66.44
CA ASN A 329 0.67 -0.16 -67.07
C ASN A 329 0.85 0.52 -68.42
N THR A 330 1.81 1.44 -68.56
CA THR A 330 2.12 2.08 -69.85
C THR A 330 2.70 1.08 -70.84
N ASN A 331 3.58 0.17 -70.41
CA ASN A 331 4.08 -0.91 -71.25
C ASN A 331 2.95 -1.84 -71.72
N ASN A 332 2.08 -2.28 -70.81
CA ASN A 332 0.91 -3.09 -71.16
C ASN A 332 -0.03 -2.39 -72.16
N LEU A 333 -0.21 -1.07 -72.01
CA LEU A 333 -0.96 -0.27 -72.98
C LEU A 333 -0.26 -0.23 -74.35
N CYS A 334 1.04 0.04 -74.38
CA CYS A 334 1.84 0.02 -75.62
C CYS A 334 1.79 -1.35 -76.30
N ARG A 335 1.92 -2.45 -75.54
CA ARG A 335 1.90 -3.83 -76.04
C ARG A 335 0.59 -4.19 -76.74
N ARG A 336 -0.54 -3.54 -76.41
CA ARG A 336 -1.81 -3.73 -77.13
C ARG A 336 -1.76 -3.25 -78.58
N TYR A 337 -0.93 -2.25 -78.90
CA TYR A 337 -0.82 -1.66 -80.23
C TYR A 337 0.27 -2.31 -81.11
N GLU A 338 1.00 -3.29 -80.59
CA GLU A 338 2.09 -3.95 -81.30
C GLU A 338 1.62 -5.16 -82.09
N THR A 339 2.37 -5.47 -83.14
CA THR A 339 2.10 -6.65 -83.97
C THR A 339 2.53 -7.94 -83.24
N GLU A 340 1.88 -9.07 -83.55
CA GLU A 340 2.23 -10.37 -82.95
C GLU A 340 3.70 -10.75 -83.18
N ARG A 341 4.28 -10.36 -84.33
CA ARG A 341 5.71 -10.57 -84.63
C ARG A 341 6.63 -9.83 -83.66
N GLU A 342 6.26 -8.63 -83.23
CA GLU A 342 7.05 -7.83 -82.30
C GLU A 342 6.86 -8.26 -80.85
N LYS A 343 5.64 -8.71 -80.49
CA LYS A 343 5.38 -9.33 -79.19
C LYS A 343 6.22 -10.57 -78.95
N ILE A 344 6.44 -11.39 -79.98
CA ILE A 344 7.26 -12.62 -79.92
C ILE A 344 8.76 -12.30 -80.03
N ALA A 345 9.17 -11.39 -80.91
CA ALA A 345 10.57 -10.99 -81.05
C ALA A 345 11.12 -10.34 -79.76
N SER A 346 10.30 -9.57 -79.05
CA SER A 346 10.65 -9.01 -77.74
C SER A 346 10.92 -10.08 -76.67
N SER A 347 10.47 -11.32 -76.86
CA SER A 347 10.69 -12.43 -75.93
C SER A 347 11.90 -13.30 -76.31
N LEU A 348 12.32 -13.28 -77.58
CA LEU A 348 13.37 -14.17 -78.09
C LEU A 348 14.78 -13.69 -77.73
N ASP A 349 15.01 -12.36 -77.69
CA ASP A 349 16.35 -11.80 -77.39
C ASP A 349 16.74 -11.87 -75.90
N VAL A 350 15.79 -12.14 -74.99
CA VAL A 350 16.09 -12.28 -73.55
C VAL A 350 16.59 -13.68 -73.20
N ALA A 351 16.32 -14.69 -74.05
CA ALA A 351 16.73 -16.07 -73.80
C ALA A 351 18.21 -16.35 -74.11
N SER A 352 18.96 -15.39 -74.68
CA SER A 352 20.37 -15.58 -75.09
C SER A 352 21.41 -15.09 -74.07
N THR A 353 20.99 -14.71 -72.86
CA THR A 353 21.90 -14.33 -71.76
C THR A 353 21.71 -15.26 -70.56
N GLU A 354 22.01 -16.55 -70.75
CA GLU A 354 22.43 -17.41 -69.63
C GLU A 354 23.92 -17.12 -69.35
N GLY A 355 24.18 -16.34 -68.30
CA GLY A 355 25.50 -16.10 -67.75
C GLY A 355 25.44 -16.30 -66.24
N GLU A 356 26.31 -17.17 -65.74
CA GLU A 356 26.39 -17.76 -64.39
C GLU A 356 26.17 -16.81 -63.21
N VAL A 357 25.35 -17.25 -62.25
CA VAL A 357 25.24 -16.66 -60.91
C VAL A 357 26.20 -17.42 -59.98
N GLY A 358 27.31 -16.79 -59.60
CA GLY A 358 28.17 -17.19 -58.48
C GLY A 358 27.84 -16.40 -57.20
N PRO A 359 28.02 -16.99 -56.00
CA PRO A 359 27.54 -16.41 -54.74
C PRO A 359 28.40 -15.25 -54.26
N VAL A 360 27.77 -14.18 -53.76
CA VAL A 360 28.42 -12.98 -53.23
C VAL A 360 28.50 -13.06 -51.70
N ASP A 361 29.73 -13.15 -51.18
CA ASP A 361 30.09 -12.85 -49.80
C ASP A 361 30.18 -11.31 -49.61
N PRO A 362 29.75 -10.73 -48.47
CA PRO A 362 29.56 -9.28 -48.38
C PRO A 362 30.60 -8.60 -47.47
N GLU A 363 31.81 -8.32 -47.96
CA GLU A 363 32.70 -7.30 -47.35
C GLU A 363 33.65 -6.69 -48.40
N GLY A 364 33.64 -5.35 -48.55
CA GLY A 364 34.69 -4.62 -49.28
C GLY A 364 34.20 -3.40 -50.06
N GLY A 365 34.83 -2.24 -49.83
CA GLY A 365 34.38 -0.92 -50.27
C GLY A 365 34.34 -0.66 -51.78
N GLU A 366 33.35 0.14 -52.18
CA GLU A 366 33.07 0.53 -53.57
C GLU A 366 34.20 1.35 -54.20
N SER A 367 34.82 0.81 -55.25
CA SER A 367 35.70 1.56 -56.17
C SER A 367 34.92 2.09 -57.37
N THR A 368 35.34 3.25 -57.89
CA THR A 368 34.74 3.96 -59.04
C THR A 368 34.64 3.14 -60.34
N ALA A 369 35.42 2.07 -60.48
CA ALA A 369 35.37 1.13 -61.61
C ALA A 369 34.07 0.29 -61.65
N ASP A 370 33.47 -0.02 -60.49
CA ASP A 370 32.22 -0.80 -60.43
C ASP A 370 30.99 0.03 -60.83
N MET A 371 31.03 1.35 -60.60
CA MET A 371 29.96 2.26 -61.03
C MET A 371 29.90 2.41 -62.56
N GLN A 372 31.06 2.41 -63.24
CA GLN A 372 31.12 2.48 -64.70
C GLN A 372 30.62 1.20 -65.35
N LYS A 373 31.02 0.03 -64.83
CA LYS A 373 30.52 -1.27 -65.31
C LYS A 373 29.00 -1.42 -65.13
N LYS A 374 28.46 -1.04 -63.96
CA LYS A 374 27.00 -1.04 -63.71
C LYS A 374 26.26 -0.11 -64.67
N ASN A 375 26.81 1.05 -65.00
CA ASN A 375 26.20 1.97 -65.97
C ASN A 375 26.22 1.42 -67.39
N GLU A 376 27.30 0.72 -67.79
CA GLU A 376 27.39 0.04 -69.08
C GLU A 376 26.38 -1.12 -69.19
N GLU A 377 26.22 -1.92 -68.13
CA GLU A 377 25.21 -2.97 -68.04
C GLU A 377 23.78 -2.42 -68.10
N GLN A 378 23.50 -1.30 -67.42
CA GLN A 378 22.20 -0.61 -67.49
C GLN A 378 21.91 -0.06 -68.89
N ALA A 379 22.92 0.47 -69.59
CA ALA A 379 22.79 0.96 -70.95
C ALA A 379 22.50 -0.17 -71.94
N GLN A 380 23.14 -1.33 -71.78
CA GLN A 380 22.86 -2.54 -72.56
C GLN A 380 21.42 -3.03 -72.34
N LEU A 381 20.89 -2.97 -71.11
CA LEU A 381 19.51 -3.36 -70.81
C LEU A 381 18.46 -2.55 -71.60
N LEU A 382 18.74 -1.28 -71.87
CA LEU A 382 17.86 -0.38 -72.63
C LEU A 382 18.06 -0.47 -74.15
N GLU A 383 19.12 -1.14 -74.61
CA GLU A 383 19.44 -1.24 -76.04
C GLU A 383 18.32 -1.95 -76.82
N ASN A 384 17.75 -3.02 -76.25
CA ASN A 384 16.60 -3.73 -76.83
C ASN A 384 15.35 -2.84 -76.94
N PHE A 385 15.12 -1.98 -75.94
CA PHE A 385 14.02 -1.01 -75.98
C PHE A 385 14.23 0.01 -77.12
N PHE A 386 15.44 0.54 -77.27
CA PHE A 386 15.76 1.48 -78.36
C PHE A 386 15.69 0.81 -79.74
N ARG A 387 16.15 -0.44 -79.88
CA ARG A 387 15.97 -1.23 -81.12
C ARG A 387 14.50 -1.33 -81.50
N ARG A 388 13.65 -1.72 -80.55
CA ARG A 388 12.18 -1.81 -80.74
C ARG A 388 11.59 -0.47 -81.16
N LYS A 389 11.92 0.62 -80.44
CA LYS A 389 11.46 1.97 -80.76
C LYS A 389 11.86 2.38 -82.18
N ASN A 390 13.13 2.18 -82.54
CA ASN A 390 13.64 2.55 -83.86
C ASN A 390 12.94 1.78 -84.99
N LYS A 391 12.67 0.47 -84.79
CA LYS A 391 11.89 -0.33 -85.74
C LYS A 391 10.48 0.23 -85.94
N THR A 392 9.74 0.52 -84.86
CA THR A 392 8.39 1.10 -84.99
C THR A 392 8.41 2.45 -85.73
N ILE A 393 9.44 3.28 -85.51
CA ILE A 393 9.61 4.55 -86.23
C ILE A 393 9.83 4.30 -87.73
N LEU A 394 10.65 3.30 -88.10
CA LEU A 394 10.86 2.93 -89.50
C LEU A 394 9.58 2.44 -90.16
N ASP A 395 8.81 1.59 -89.47
CA ASP A 395 7.52 1.09 -89.97
C ASP A 395 6.51 2.24 -90.16
N ILE A 396 6.44 3.19 -89.23
CA ILE A 396 5.62 4.41 -89.38
C ILE A 396 6.05 5.22 -90.62
N ILE A 397 7.36 5.36 -90.87
CA ILE A 397 7.88 6.08 -92.04
C ILE A 397 7.50 5.36 -93.34
N LEU A 398 7.62 4.02 -93.38
CA LEU A 398 7.22 3.19 -94.51
C LEU A 398 5.72 3.31 -94.80
N LEU A 399 4.88 3.16 -93.78
CA LEU A 399 3.43 3.33 -93.90
C LEU A 399 3.04 4.73 -94.38
N LYS A 400 3.71 5.79 -93.89
CA LYS A 400 3.50 7.15 -94.38
C LYS A 400 3.87 7.31 -95.86
N LYS A 401 4.95 6.69 -96.31
CA LYS A 401 5.39 6.71 -97.72
C LYS A 401 4.41 5.98 -98.61
N GLU A 402 3.95 4.79 -98.21
CA GLU A 402 2.93 4.02 -98.94
C GLU A 402 1.59 4.75 -99.00
N LEU A 403 1.14 5.31 -97.87
CA LEU A 403 -0.07 6.11 -97.81
C LEU A 403 0.04 7.35 -98.70
N HIS A 404 1.19 8.01 -98.76
CA HIS A 404 1.43 9.11 -99.70
C HIS A 404 1.34 8.63 -101.17
N ALA A 405 1.95 7.49 -101.49
CA ALA A 405 1.89 6.90 -102.82
C ALA A 405 0.46 6.48 -103.21
N LEU A 406 -0.30 5.86 -102.31
CA LEU A 406 -1.70 5.50 -102.50
C LEU A 406 -2.58 6.74 -102.63
N ARG A 407 -2.36 7.80 -101.85
CA ARG A 407 -3.05 9.08 -102.03
C ARG A 407 -2.75 9.70 -103.39
N LYS A 408 -1.52 9.59 -103.89
CA LYS A 408 -1.16 10.07 -105.23
C LYS A 408 -1.86 9.26 -106.32
N LYS A 409 -1.83 7.92 -106.24
CA LYS A 409 -2.57 7.04 -107.15
C LYS A 409 -4.07 7.27 -107.08
N ASN A 410 -4.64 7.48 -105.90
CA ASN A 410 -6.06 7.77 -105.75
C ASN A 410 -6.42 9.15 -106.34
N LYS A 411 -5.53 10.15 -106.21
CA LYS A 411 -5.64 11.43 -106.93
C LYS A 411 -5.57 11.24 -108.45
N GLU A 412 -4.74 10.31 -108.94
CA GLU A 412 -4.67 9.96 -110.36
C GLU A 412 -5.95 9.23 -110.82
N TYR A 413 -6.44 8.25 -110.05
CA TYR A 413 -7.69 7.55 -110.35
C TYR A 413 -8.91 8.47 -110.29
N THR A 414 -8.99 9.38 -109.32
CA THR A 414 -10.06 10.39 -109.27
C THR A 414 -9.99 11.31 -110.48
N LYS A 415 -8.80 11.72 -110.94
CA LYS A 415 -8.66 12.43 -112.22
C LYS A 415 -9.13 11.60 -113.42
N VAL A 416 -8.76 10.32 -113.49
CA VAL A 416 -9.20 9.41 -114.57
C VAL A 416 -10.72 9.21 -114.53
N ILE A 417 -11.30 9.05 -113.35
CA ILE A 417 -12.76 8.93 -113.15
C ILE A 417 -13.43 10.24 -113.53
N ASP A 418 -12.89 11.40 -113.14
CA ASP A 418 -13.40 12.71 -113.55
C ASP A 418 -13.31 12.88 -115.07
N ASP A 419 -12.23 12.46 -115.72
CA ASP A 419 -12.07 12.47 -117.17
C ASP A 419 -13.06 11.52 -117.87
N LEU A 420 -13.26 10.29 -117.35
CA LEU A 420 -14.27 9.36 -117.85
C LEU A 420 -15.68 9.89 -117.63
N LYS A 421 -15.96 10.49 -116.47
CA LYS A 421 -17.24 11.13 -116.17
C LYS A 421 -17.47 12.34 -117.06
N ASN A 422 -16.45 13.11 -117.39
CA ASN A 422 -16.51 14.21 -118.37
C ASN A 422 -16.66 13.72 -119.81
N LYS A 423 -16.22 12.49 -120.13
CA LYS A 423 -16.47 11.82 -121.41
C LYS A 423 -17.88 11.22 -121.50
N LEU A 424 -18.40 10.67 -120.40
CA LEU A 424 -19.71 10.00 -120.33
C LEU A 424 -20.87 11.00 -120.09
N SER A 425 -20.66 11.98 -119.22
CA SER A 425 -21.51 13.18 -119.14
C SER A 425 -20.97 14.15 -120.18
N LEU A 426 -21.71 14.34 -121.28
CA LEU A 426 -21.41 15.27 -122.38
C LEU A 426 -21.37 16.74 -121.89
N ASN A 427 -20.46 17.03 -120.97
CA ASN A 427 -20.33 18.31 -120.28
C ASN A 427 -19.30 19.14 -121.05
N LYS A 428 -19.61 20.42 -121.26
CA LYS A 428 -19.03 21.35 -122.26
C LYS A 428 -17.52 21.65 -122.15
N LYS A 429 -16.74 20.88 -121.37
CA LYS A 429 -15.32 21.10 -121.07
C LYS A 429 -14.39 19.96 -121.53
N VAL A 430 -14.77 19.17 -122.54
CA VAL A 430 -13.87 18.18 -123.17
C VAL A 430 -13.66 18.50 -124.65
N LYS A 431 -12.39 18.65 -125.06
CA LYS A 431 -11.99 18.68 -126.48
C LYS A 431 -11.99 17.24 -127.00
N PHE A 432 -13.00 16.87 -127.77
CA PHE A 432 -13.06 15.57 -128.44
C PHE A 432 -12.00 15.51 -129.55
N LYS A 433 -11.14 14.48 -129.54
CA LYS A 433 -10.25 14.15 -130.67
C LYS A 433 -11.03 13.32 -131.69
N GLN A 434 -10.74 13.54 -132.97
CA GLN A 434 -11.50 13.05 -134.13
C GLN A 434 -11.54 11.51 -134.29
N SER A 435 -10.84 10.76 -133.45
CA SER A 435 -10.79 9.29 -133.44
C SER A 435 -11.89 8.61 -132.62
N ASP A 436 -12.63 9.34 -131.77
CA ASP A 436 -13.48 8.73 -130.74
C ASP A 436 -14.98 8.64 -131.13
N PHE A 437 -15.37 9.11 -132.33
CA PHE A 437 -16.73 8.96 -132.88
C PHE A 437 -16.68 8.65 -134.38
N VAL A 438 -16.36 7.40 -134.74
CA VAL A 438 -16.63 6.87 -136.08
C VAL A 438 -17.82 5.92 -135.98
N VAL A 439 -19.01 6.43 -136.33
CA VAL A 439 -20.19 5.60 -136.63
C VAL A 439 -20.33 5.59 -138.15
N ARG A 440 -20.17 4.38 -138.72
CA ARG A 440 -20.12 4.09 -140.17
C ARG A 440 -21.45 4.40 -140.87
N SER A 441 -21.41 4.69 -142.17
CA SER A 441 -22.59 4.50 -143.03
C SER A 441 -22.33 3.37 -144.01
N ALA A 442 -23.21 2.37 -143.97
CA ALA A 442 -23.35 1.36 -145.00
C ALA A 442 -24.03 1.98 -146.23
N LEU A 443 -23.38 1.89 -147.38
CA LEU A 443 -23.92 1.71 -148.72
C LEU A 443 -22.77 1.35 -149.65
#